data_AF-A0A1W1V340-F1
#
_entry.id   AF-A0A1W1V340-F1
#
_cell.length_a   1.000
_cell.length_b   1.000
_cell.length_c   1.000
_cell.angle_alpha   90.00
_cell.angle_beta   90.00
_cell.angle_gamma   90.00
#
_symmetry.space_group_name_H-M   'P 1'
#
loop_
_entity.id
_entity.type
_entity.pdbx_description
1 polymer ?
#
loop_
_entity_poly.entity_id
_entity_poly.type
_entity_poly.pdbx_seq_one_letter_code
_entity_poly.pdbx_strand_id
1 'polypeptide(L)' 'MTNQQIAEHQRQLHIQFKAWMDDKKKREVLTFQRANGNIVRHYPDGREEVIEYAKAK' A
#
# COMPACT_ATOMS: atom_id res chain seq x y z
N MET A 1 17.99 -15.60 -13.36
CA MET A 1 16.56 -15.77 -13.01
C MET A 1 15.74 -15.67 -14.29
N THR A 2 14.77 -16.55 -14.47
CA THR A 2 13.81 -16.48 -15.60
C THR A 2 12.66 -15.53 -15.27
N ASN A 3 11.93 -15.06 -16.29
CA ASN A 3 10.76 -14.19 -16.09
C ASN A 3 9.69 -14.80 -15.17
N GLN A 4 9.53 -16.13 -15.18
CA GLN A 4 8.60 -16.82 -14.26
C GLN A 4 9.06 -16.76 -12.81
N GLN A 5 10.37 -16.92 -12.54
CA GLN A 5 10.92 -16.81 -11.19
C GLN A 5 10.78 -15.39 -10.65
N ILE A 6 10.93 -14.38 -11.51
CA ILE A 6 10.73 -12.97 -11.13
C ILE A 6 9.27 -12.71 -10.78
N ALA A 7 8.32 -13.19 -11.59
CA ALA A 7 6.89 -13.03 -11.33
C ALA A 7 6.46 -13.72 -10.03
N GLU A 8 6.95 -14.93 -9.78
CA GLU A 8 6.67 -15.65 -8.54
C GLU A 8 7.27 -14.93 -7.32
N HIS A 9 8.50 -14.41 -7.44
CA HIS A 9 9.12 -13.63 -6.37
C HIS A 9 8.34 -12.34 -6.08
N GLN A 10 7.90 -11.62 -7.11
CA GLN A 10 7.04 -10.43 -6.97
C GLN A 10 5.73 -10.76 -6.27
N ARG A 11 5.10 -11.91 -6.59
CA ARG A 11 3.90 -12.38 -5.92
C ARG A 11 4.13 -12.61 -4.42
N GLN A 12 5.22 -13.29 -4.06
CA GLN A 12 5.55 -13.55 -2.65
C GLN A 12 5.82 -12.26 -1.88
N LEU A 13 6.51 -11.29 -2.49
CA LEU A 13 6.73 -9.98 -1.89
C LEU A 13 5.42 -9.23 -1.69
N HIS A 14 4.51 -9.27 -2.68
CA HIS A 14 3.22 -8.61 -2.58
C HIS A 14 2.35 -9.17 -1.44
N ILE A 15 2.38 -10.50 -1.23
CA ILE A 15 1.65 -11.15 -0.13
C ILE A 15 2.20 -10.69 1.23
N GLN A 16 3.52 -10.71 1.39
CA GLN A 16 4.18 -10.26 2.64
C GLN A 16 3.91 -8.78 2.92
N PHE A 17 4.03 -7.94 1.88
CA PHE A 17 3.76 -6.51 2.00
C PHE A 17 2.31 -6.25 2.41
N LYS A 18 1.35 -6.97 1.84
CA LYS A 18 -0.07 -6.85 2.21
C LYS A 18 -0.31 -7.22 3.66
N ALA A 19 0.20 -8.35 4.12
CA ALA A 19 0.07 -8.79 5.50
C ALA A 19 0.69 -7.79 6.49
N TRP A 20 1.88 -7.27 6.15
CA TRP A 20 2.54 -6.23 6.94
C TRP A 20 1.73 -4.93 6.98
N MET A 21 1.22 -4.45 5.83
CA MET A 21 0.37 -3.25 5.77
C MET A 21 -0.91 -3.42 6.59
N ASP A 22 -1.57 -4.58 6.52
CA ASP A 22 -2.82 -4.84 7.26
C ASP A 22 -2.61 -4.87 8.79
N ASP A 23 -1.47 -5.38 9.27
CA ASP A 23 -1.13 -5.29 10.70
C ASP A 23 -0.78 -3.85 11.10
N LYS A 24 0.05 -3.17 10.30
CA LYS A 24 0.48 -1.79 10.57
C LYS A 24 -0.67 -0.80 10.63
N LYS A 25 -1.64 -0.93 9.72
CA LYS A 25 -2.84 -0.09 9.68
C LYS A 25 -3.62 -0.11 10.99
N LYS A 26 -3.59 -1.21 11.75
CA LYS A 26 -4.31 -1.34 13.03
C LYS A 26 -3.57 -0.72 14.21
N ARG A 27 -2.29 -0.42 14.07
CA ARG A 27 -1.42 0.00 15.18
C ARG A 27 -0.91 1.43 15.02
N GLU A 28 -0.71 1.87 13.79
CA GLU A 28 0.02 3.10 13.46
C GLU A 28 -0.73 3.93 12.41
N VAL A 29 -0.48 5.24 12.45
CA VAL A 29 -0.93 6.14 11.39
C VAL A 29 0.00 5.96 10.18
N LEU A 30 -0.57 5.58 9.03
CA LEU A 30 0.20 5.31 7.82
C LEU A 30 -0.10 6.33 6.75
N THR A 31 0.91 6.75 6.00
CA THR A 31 0.73 7.55 4.78
C THR A 31 1.21 6.74 3.58
N PHE A 32 0.35 6.53 2.59
CA PHE A 32 0.68 5.75 1.39
C PHE A 32 -0.06 6.26 0.15
N GLN A 33 0.49 5.95 -1.03
CA GLN A 33 -0.15 6.25 -2.31
C GLN A 33 -1.12 5.13 -2.69
N ARG A 34 -2.32 5.50 -3.10
CA ARG A 34 -3.34 4.59 -3.67
C ARG A 34 -3.07 4.34 -5.15
N ALA A 35 -3.68 3.28 -5.68
CA ALA A 35 -3.62 2.95 -7.10
C ALA A 35 -4.14 4.07 -8.01
N ASN A 36 -5.04 4.93 -7.51
CA ASN A 36 -5.55 6.10 -8.23
C ASN A 36 -4.59 7.31 -8.20
N GLY A 37 -3.43 7.19 -7.56
CA GLY A 37 -2.41 8.23 -7.47
C GLY A 37 -2.54 9.16 -6.28
N ASN A 38 -3.64 9.12 -5.51
CA ASN A 38 -3.82 9.94 -4.32
C ASN A 38 -2.90 9.47 -3.18
N ILE A 39 -2.38 10.41 -2.41
CA ILE A 39 -1.70 10.14 -1.15
C ILE A 39 -2.72 10.24 -0.03
N VAL A 40 -2.84 9.18 0.76
CA VAL A 40 -3.79 9.11 1.87
C VAL A 40 -3.09 8.83 3.18
N ARG A 41 -3.61 9.43 4.25
CA ARG A 41 -3.32 9.08 5.64
C ARG A 41 -4.40 8.13 6.14
N HIS A 42 -3.99 6.98 6.66
CA HIS A 42 -4.84 6.01 7.31
C HIS A 42 -4.59 6.02 8.82
N TYR A 43 -5.67 6.03 9.59
CA TYR A 43 -5.65 5.98 11.04
C TYR A 43 -6.10 4.60 11.54
N PRO A 44 -5.59 4.13 12.70
CA PRO A 44 -5.98 2.84 13.30
C PRO A 44 -7.47 2.64 13.58
N ASP A 45 -8.22 3.73 13.70
CA ASP A 45 -9.68 3.72 13.90
C ASP A 45 -10.47 3.53 12.60
N GLY A 46 -9.77 3.33 11.47
CA GLY A 46 -10.37 3.13 10.15
C GLY A 46 -10.67 4.42 9.40
N ARG A 47 -10.40 5.60 9.97
CA ARG A 47 -10.52 6.87 9.23
C ARG A 47 -9.40 6.99 8.19
N GLU A 48 -9.75 7.58 7.06
CA GLU A 48 -8.81 7.89 5.99
C GLU A 48 -8.97 9.35 5.54
N GLU A 49 -7.85 10.03 5.36
CA GLU A 49 -7.80 11.42 4.89
C GLU A 49 -6.94 11.50 3.63
N VAL A 50 -7.44 12.14 2.57
CA VAL A 50 -6.63 12.41 1.37
C VAL A 50 -5.75 13.63 1.66
N ILE A 51 -4.44 13.42 1.67
CA ILE A 51 -3.46 14.50 1.91
C ILE A 51 -3.07 15.16 0.58
N GLU A 52 -2.98 14.38 -0.49
CA GLU A 52 -2.66 14.88 -1.83
C GLU A 52 -3.50 14.14 -2.87
N TYR A 53 -4.15 14.89 -3.75
CA TYR A 53 -4.83 14.32 -4.90
C TYR A 53 -3.83 14.06 -6.03
N ALA A 54 -4.05 12.99 -6.78
CA ALA A 54 -3.30 12.74 -8.00
C ALA A 54 -3.38 13.98 -8.91
N LYS A 55 -2.23 14.42 -9.44
CA LYS A 55 -2.23 15.47 -10.45
C LYS A 55 -2.96 14.95 -11.68
N ALA A 56 -4.06 15.62 -12.05
CA ALA A 56 -4.67 15.39 -13.35
C ALA A 56 -3.60 15.67 -14.42
N LYS A 57 -3.40 14.70 -15.31
CA LYS A 57 -2.55 14.86 -16.49
C LYS A 57 -3.27 15.66 -17.57
#